data_AF-A0A6L8NL92-F1
#
_entry.id   AF-A0A6L8NL92-F1
#
_cell.length_a   1.000
_cell.length_b   1.000
_cell.length_c   1.000
_cell.angle_alpha   90.00
_cell.angle_beta   90.00
_cell.angle_gamma   90.00
#
_symmetry.space_group_name_H-M   'P 1'
#
loop_
_entity.id
_entity.type
_entity.pdbx_description
1 polymer ?
#
loop_
_entity_poly.entity_id
_entity_poly.type
_entity_poly.pdbx_seq_one_letter_code
_entity_poly.pdbx_strand_id
1 'polypeptide(L)'
;MNLNLDNILLENFKEQPSDDNFNKLFQKYTPLVFKLINSYHFTFYERDDLIQEAKIVCYSSALRYRLPSNITFGYYFQINLRNKYNSLYRLEHAYKRKSERESTSYEQISSNLKEVIIGSDYKNHAPDKNILVKEAIQAFLHSLDEKNCRLFRDIISGKVQKKDILQDSKLRYRYYKLKNQYKNNVFDIFFK
;
A
#
# COMPACT_ATOMS: atom_id res chain seq x y z
N MET A 1 -35.46 16.64 27.96
CA MET A 1 -35.24 15.65 26.88
C MET A 1 -36.53 15.57 26.08
N ASN A 2 -36.52 16.12 24.86
CA ASN A 2 -37.71 16.40 24.06
C ASN A 2 -38.02 15.20 23.14
N LEU A 3 -38.36 14.05 23.76
CA LEU A 3 -38.63 12.76 23.07
C LEU A 3 -39.65 12.93 21.94
N ASN A 4 -40.62 13.83 22.15
CA ASN A 4 -41.67 14.12 21.20
C ASN A 4 -41.12 14.74 19.90
N LEU A 5 -40.24 15.75 20.01
CA LEU A 5 -39.64 16.38 18.84
C LEU A 5 -38.67 15.46 18.07
N ASP A 6 -37.98 14.56 18.76
CA ASP A 6 -37.13 13.55 18.10
C ASP A 6 -37.95 12.62 17.22
N ASN A 7 -39.06 12.10 17.76
CA ASN A 7 -39.95 11.21 17.03
C ASN A 7 -40.62 11.94 15.86
N ILE A 8 -41.06 13.19 16.05
CA ILE A 8 -41.65 14.00 14.96
C ILE A 8 -40.65 14.19 13.81
N LEU A 9 -39.41 14.58 14.09
CA LEU A 9 -38.40 14.76 13.03
C LEU A 9 -38.08 13.45 12.31
N LEU A 10 -38.08 12.33 13.04
CA LEU A 10 -37.83 11.02 12.49
C LEU A 10 -38.99 10.54 11.61
N GLU A 11 -40.24 10.70 12.05
CA GLU A 11 -41.42 10.34 11.25
C GLU A 11 -41.53 11.23 10.00
N ASN A 12 -41.34 12.55 10.12
CA ASN A 12 -41.31 13.44 8.96
C ASN A 12 -40.27 13.03 7.91
N PHE A 13 -39.08 12.61 8.35
CA PHE A 13 -38.04 12.09 7.45
C PHE A 13 -38.43 10.76 6.81
N LYS A 14 -39.10 9.86 7.53
CA LYS A 14 -39.50 8.55 7.01
C LYS A 14 -40.68 8.63 6.05
N GLU A 15 -41.67 9.46 6.35
CA GLU A 15 -42.84 9.70 5.49
C GLU A 15 -42.43 10.38 4.19
N GLN A 16 -41.52 11.37 4.28
CA GLN A 16 -41.00 12.08 3.12
C GLN A 16 -39.47 12.22 3.23
N PRO A 17 -38.72 11.25 2.68
CA PRO A 17 -37.26 11.32 2.61
C PRO A 17 -36.82 12.41 1.63
N SER A 18 -36.65 13.62 2.15
CA SER A 18 -36.14 14.78 1.42
C SER A 18 -34.87 15.30 2.08
N ASP A 19 -34.03 15.99 1.31
CA ASP A 19 -32.82 16.64 1.83
C ASP A 19 -33.16 17.61 2.96
N ASP A 20 -34.26 18.36 2.84
CA ASP A 20 -34.70 19.30 3.88
C ASP A 20 -35.08 18.60 5.19
N ASN A 21 -35.85 17.51 5.12
CA ASN A 21 -36.24 16.76 6.32
C ASN A 21 -35.03 16.09 6.96
N PHE A 22 -34.14 15.53 6.15
CA PHE A 22 -32.89 14.95 6.63
C PHE A 22 -31.99 16.00 7.29
N ASN A 23 -31.80 17.16 6.66
CA ASN A 23 -30.96 18.24 7.18
C ASN A 23 -31.49 18.77 8.51
N LYS A 24 -32.81 18.92 8.69
CA LYS A 24 -33.42 19.29 9.98
C LYS A 24 -33.15 18.25 11.06
N LEU A 25 -33.28 16.96 10.74
CA LEU A 25 -32.95 15.87 11.66
C LEU A 25 -31.47 15.91 12.04
N PHE A 26 -30.56 15.99 11.06
CA PHE A 26 -29.12 15.98 11.27
C PHE A 26 -28.64 17.22 12.05
N GLN A 27 -29.20 18.39 11.78
CA GLN A 27 -28.85 19.64 12.47
C GLN A 27 -29.05 19.51 13.98
N LYS A 28 -30.13 18.86 14.42
CA LYS A 28 -30.39 18.59 15.84
C LYS A 28 -29.29 17.74 16.50
N TYR A 29 -28.72 16.79 15.76
CA TYR A 29 -27.69 15.88 16.26
C TYR A 29 -26.25 16.34 15.97
N THR A 30 -26.06 17.48 15.30
CA THR A 30 -24.74 18.02 14.99
C THR A 30 -23.84 18.23 16.22
N PRO A 31 -24.35 18.70 17.39
CA PRO A 31 -23.54 18.77 18.60
C PRO A 31 -23.00 17.41 19.07
N LEU A 32 -23.79 16.34 18.91
CA LEU A 32 -23.38 14.98 19.21
C LEU A 32 -22.28 14.51 18.24
N VAL A 33 -22.43 14.81 16.95
CA VAL A 33 -21.44 14.49 15.92
C VAL A 33 -20.10 15.16 16.24
N PHE A 34 -20.10 16.47 16.53
CA PHE A 34 -18.86 17.20 16.85
C PHE A 34 -18.21 16.71 18.14
N LYS A 35 -19.01 16.38 19.16
CA LYS A 35 -18.49 15.77 20.39
C LYS A 35 -17.77 14.44 20.10
N LEU A 36 -18.34 13.60 19.23
CA LEU A 36 -17.71 12.34 18.84
C LEU A 36 -16.48 12.56 17.96
N ILE A 37 -16.52 13.45 16.97
CA ILE A 37 -15.34 13.75 16.13
C ILE A 37 -14.15 14.14 17.00
N ASN A 38 -14.37 15.03 17.98
CA ASN A 38 -13.31 15.49 18.88
C ASN A 38 -12.74 14.40 19.80
N SER A 39 -13.40 13.25 19.94
CA SER A 39 -12.87 12.12 20.72
C SER A 39 -11.97 11.18 19.90
N TYR A 40 -11.80 11.43 18.60
CA TYR A 40 -10.92 10.65 17.73
C TYR A 40 -9.81 11.53 17.14
N HIS A 41 -8.66 10.91 16.92
CA HIS A 41 -7.56 11.49 16.15
C HIS A 41 -7.35 10.64 14.91
N PHE A 42 -7.65 11.19 13.74
CA PHE A 42 -7.45 10.54 12.44
C PHE A 42 -6.33 11.24 11.69
N THR A 43 -5.43 10.47 11.09
CA THR A 43 -4.31 11.03 10.29
C THR A 43 -4.77 11.40 8.88
N PHE A 44 -5.71 10.62 8.32
CA PHE A 44 -6.10 10.70 6.91
C PHE A 44 -7.52 11.21 6.67
N TYR A 45 -8.23 11.64 7.72
CA TYR A 45 -9.59 12.14 7.61
C TYR A 45 -9.64 13.56 8.14
N GLU A 46 -10.10 14.47 7.29
CA GLU A 46 -10.42 15.82 7.71
C GLU A 46 -11.75 15.87 8.45
N ARG A 47 -12.00 16.98 9.14
CA ARG A 47 -13.25 17.17 9.87
C ARG A 47 -14.48 17.03 8.96
N ASP A 48 -14.40 17.54 7.74
CA ASP A 48 -15.50 17.49 6.79
C ASP A 48 -15.77 16.06 6.28
N ASP A 49 -14.74 15.23 6.12
CA ASP A 49 -14.89 13.81 5.80
C ASP A 49 -15.66 13.08 6.91
N LEU A 50 -15.30 13.37 8.17
CA LEU A 50 -15.97 12.75 9.32
C LEU A 50 -17.42 13.22 9.45
N ILE A 51 -17.71 14.48 9.12
CA ILE A 51 -19.09 15.00 9.08
C ILE A 51 -19.88 14.27 7.98
N GLN A 52 -19.30 14.04 6.80
CA GLN A 52 -19.95 13.27 5.74
C GLN A 52 -20.27 11.84 6.19
N GLU A 53 -19.31 11.16 6.82
CA GLU A 53 -19.53 9.83 7.38
C GLU A 53 -20.63 9.82 8.45
N ALA A 54 -20.69 10.86 9.29
CA ALA A 54 -21.76 11.03 10.25
C ALA A 54 -23.14 11.20 9.60
N LYS A 55 -23.23 11.93 8.47
CA LYS A 55 -24.47 12.06 7.70
C LYS A 55 -24.93 10.70 7.16
N ILE A 56 -24.03 9.91 6.57
CA ILE A 56 -24.34 8.57 6.05
C ILE A 56 -24.85 7.66 7.17
N VAL A 57 -24.19 7.67 8.34
CA VAL A 57 -24.62 6.88 9.49
C VAL A 57 -25.95 7.38 10.06
N CYS A 58 -26.17 8.70 10.11
CA CYS A 58 -27.43 9.27 10.58
C CYS A 58 -28.59 8.84 9.68
N TYR A 59 -28.42 8.98 8.36
CA TYR A 59 -29.42 8.59 7.36
C TYR A 59 -29.79 7.11 7.47
N SER A 60 -28.78 6.23 7.47
CA SER A 60 -29.00 4.78 7.60
C SER A 60 -29.59 4.39 8.95
N SER A 61 -29.20 5.06 10.03
CA SER A 61 -29.79 4.86 11.36
C SER A 61 -31.25 5.29 11.39
N ALA A 62 -31.59 6.42 10.77
CA ALA A 62 -32.94 6.96 10.75
C ALA A 62 -33.91 6.04 10.00
N LEU A 63 -33.48 5.47 8.86
CA LEU A 63 -34.26 4.50 8.11
C LEU A 63 -34.51 3.19 8.89
N ARG A 64 -33.54 2.74 9.69
CA ARG A 64 -33.59 1.44 10.39
C ARG A 64 -34.21 1.50 11.78
N TYR A 65 -34.19 2.67 12.42
CA TYR A 65 -34.71 2.84 13.76
C TYR A 65 -36.23 2.62 13.78
N ARG A 66 -36.73 1.77 14.66
CA ARG A 66 -38.16 1.44 14.76
C ARG A 66 -38.79 2.20 15.92
N LEU A 67 -40.03 2.65 15.73
CA LEU A 67 -40.87 3.21 16.79
C LEU A 67 -42.02 2.23 17.08
N PRO A 68 -42.42 2.05 18.35
CA PRO A 68 -41.72 2.53 19.56
C PRO A 68 -40.39 1.77 19.80
N SER A 69 -39.48 2.37 20.57
CA SER A 69 -38.20 1.77 20.95
C SER A 69 -37.85 2.08 22.39
N ASN A 70 -37.10 1.17 23.03
CA ASN A 70 -36.66 1.30 24.42
C ASN A 70 -35.49 2.28 24.60
N ILE A 71 -34.88 2.73 23.50
CA ILE A 71 -33.78 3.70 23.51
C ILE A 71 -34.10 4.86 22.60
N THR A 72 -33.62 6.07 22.92
CA THR A 72 -33.82 7.24 22.06
C THR A 72 -33.05 7.10 20.74
N PHE A 73 -33.55 7.75 19.68
CA PHE A 73 -32.86 7.79 18.39
C PHE A 73 -31.44 8.36 18.54
N GLY A 74 -31.27 9.43 19.33
CA GLY A 74 -29.95 10.00 19.62
C GLY A 74 -28.95 9.00 20.18
N TYR A 75 -29.37 8.17 21.15
CA TYR A 75 -28.51 7.13 21.72
C TYR A 75 -28.20 6.03 20.70
N TYR A 76 -29.19 5.60 19.94
CA TYR A 76 -29.02 4.63 18.85
C TYR A 76 -28.04 5.11 17.79
N PHE A 77 -28.22 6.34 17.31
CA PHE A 77 -27.34 6.99 16.35
C PHE A 77 -25.92 7.12 16.90
N GLN A 78 -25.76 7.52 18.16
CA GLN A 78 -24.46 7.62 18.82
C GLN A 78 -23.69 6.31 18.81
N ILE A 79 -24.36 5.19 19.12
CA ILE A 79 -23.74 3.86 19.09
C ILE A 79 -23.26 3.53 17.68
N ASN A 80 -24.10 3.74 16.67
CA ASN A 80 -23.76 3.45 15.28
C ASN A 80 -22.61 4.31 14.79
N LEU A 81 -22.60 5.60 15.14
CA LEU A 81 -21.54 6.53 14.75
C LEU A 81 -20.20 6.14 15.39
N ARG A 82 -20.20 5.79 16.68
CA ARG A 82 -19.01 5.28 17.36
C ARG A 82 -18.48 4.01 16.71
N ASN A 83 -19.36 3.10 16.30
CA ASN A 83 -18.97 1.88 15.59
C ASN A 83 -18.34 2.17 14.23
N LYS A 84 -18.87 3.16 13.49
CA LYS A 84 -18.29 3.61 12.23
C LYS A 84 -16.91 4.23 12.44
N TYR A 85 -16.75 5.17 13.37
CA TYR A 85 -15.45 5.79 13.66
C TYR A 85 -14.42 4.77 14.16
N ASN A 86 -14.81 3.82 15.00
CA ASN A 86 -13.93 2.71 15.39
C ASN A 86 -13.50 1.85 14.19
N SER A 87 -14.38 1.66 13.21
CA SER A 87 -14.05 0.94 11.98
C SER A 87 -13.06 1.69 11.12
N LEU A 88 -13.23 3.01 10.97
CA LEU A 88 -12.26 3.88 10.30
C LEU A 88 -10.90 3.84 10.99
N TYR A 89 -10.91 3.94 12.33
CA TYR A 89 -9.68 3.92 13.13
C TYR A 89 -8.93 2.60 12.96
N ARG A 90 -9.63 1.46 12.99
CA ARG A 90 -9.01 0.15 12.71
C ARG A 90 -8.46 0.04 11.29
N LEU A 91 -9.16 0.61 10.30
CA LEU A 91 -8.73 0.59 8.91
C LEU A 91 -7.42 1.36 8.70
N GLU A 92 -7.33 2.53 9.32
CA GLU A 92 -6.12 3.37 9.34
C GLU A 92 -4.96 2.66 10.06
N HIS A 93 -5.22 2.04 11.21
CA HIS A 93 -4.19 1.36 12.00
C HIS A 93 -3.81 -0.05 11.49
N ALA A 94 -4.38 -0.53 10.40
CA ALA A 94 -4.06 -1.83 9.84
C ALA A 94 -2.57 -1.95 9.48
N TYR A 95 -1.95 -3.11 9.77
CA TYR A 95 -0.51 -3.34 9.60
C TYR A 95 -0.02 -3.05 8.16
N LYS A 96 -0.81 -3.40 7.15
CA LYS A 96 -0.48 -3.13 5.73
C LYS A 96 -0.34 -1.64 5.41
N ARG A 97 -0.97 -0.75 6.19
CA ARG A 97 -0.92 0.72 6.05
C ARG A 97 0.04 1.39 7.02
N LYS A 98 0.83 0.60 7.76
CA LYS A 98 1.86 1.14 8.67
C LYS A 98 2.84 2.04 7.90
N SER A 99 3.27 1.61 6.71
CA SER A 99 4.15 2.40 5.85
C SER A 99 3.56 3.75 5.44
N GLU A 100 2.24 3.83 5.22
CA GLU A 100 1.56 5.09 4.87
C GLU A 100 1.49 6.02 6.09
N ARG A 101 1.17 5.49 7.28
CA ARG A 101 1.13 6.27 8.53
C ARG A 101 2.48 6.78 8.99
N GLU A 102 3.54 6.00 8.76
CA GLU A 102 4.91 6.37 9.12
C GLU A 102 5.63 7.10 7.97
N SER A 103 4.95 7.34 6.85
CA SER A 103 5.52 8.11 5.75
C SER A 103 5.66 9.58 6.14
N THR A 104 6.78 10.18 5.76
CA THR A 104 7.03 11.61 5.90
C THR A 104 6.79 12.26 4.55
N SER A 105 6.15 13.44 4.53
CA SER A 105 6.00 14.19 3.29
C SER A 105 7.37 14.45 2.69
N TYR A 106 7.51 14.22 1.38
CA TYR A 106 8.75 14.45 0.69
C TYR A 106 9.22 15.91 0.87
N GLU A 107 8.30 16.86 0.85
CA GLU A 107 8.57 18.28 1.07
C GLU A 107 9.21 18.55 2.44
N GLN A 108 8.82 17.80 3.48
CA GLN A 108 9.35 17.91 4.84
C GLN A 108 10.76 17.33 5.00
N ILE A 109 11.22 16.52 4.04
CA ILE A 109 12.58 15.97 4.05
C ILE A 109 13.57 17.08 3.71
N SER A 110 14.65 17.21 4.48
CA SER A 110 15.70 18.20 4.21
C SER A 110 16.37 17.95 2.86
N SER A 111 16.80 19.01 2.16
CA SER A 111 17.45 18.91 0.85
C SER A 111 18.61 17.92 0.84
N ASN A 112 19.42 17.93 1.90
CA ASN A 112 20.56 17.02 2.06
C ASN A 112 20.11 15.56 2.17
N LEU A 113 19.00 15.28 2.86
CA LEU A 113 18.46 13.93 2.97
C LEU A 113 17.75 13.52 1.66
N LYS A 114 17.14 14.46 0.93
CA LYS A 114 16.56 14.21 -0.41
C LYS A 114 17.63 13.74 -1.40
N GLU A 115 18.80 14.38 -1.42
CA GLU A 115 19.92 13.94 -2.25
C GLU A 115 20.44 12.55 -1.84
N VAL A 116 20.37 12.17 -0.57
CA VAL A 116 20.75 10.81 -0.13
C VAL A 116 19.69 9.77 -0.51
N ILE A 117 18.40 10.11 -0.37
CA ILE A 117 17.27 9.22 -0.66
C ILE A 117 17.06 9.05 -2.18
N ILE A 118 17.28 10.10 -2.97
CA ILE A 118 17.16 10.10 -4.44
C ILE A 118 18.48 9.77 -5.13
N GLY A 119 19.61 10.22 -4.58
CA GLY A 119 20.92 10.19 -5.22
C GLY A 119 21.63 8.84 -5.23
N SER A 120 21.00 7.79 -4.73
CA SER A 120 21.33 6.45 -5.21
C SER A 120 20.33 6.08 -6.30
N ASP A 121 20.65 6.45 -7.54
CA ASP A 121 20.11 5.71 -8.67
C ASP A 121 20.56 4.26 -8.49
N TYR A 122 19.69 3.45 -7.90
CA TYR A 122 19.90 2.04 -7.58
C TYR A 122 20.17 1.21 -8.83
N LYS A 123 19.97 1.78 -10.04
CA LYS A 123 20.31 1.16 -11.32
C LYS A 123 21.68 1.58 -11.87
N ASN A 124 22.24 2.70 -11.41
CA ASN A 124 23.49 3.28 -11.91
C ASN A 124 24.61 3.31 -10.85
N HIS A 125 24.63 2.34 -9.93
CA HIS A 125 25.77 2.21 -9.02
C HIS A 125 27.03 1.83 -9.80
N ALA A 126 27.93 2.81 -9.94
CA ALA A 126 29.28 2.72 -10.48
C ALA A 126 29.38 2.38 -11.99
N PRO A 127 29.25 3.36 -12.89
CA PRO A 127 29.58 3.18 -14.32
C PRO A 127 30.97 2.56 -14.52
N ASP A 128 31.93 2.92 -13.67
CA ASP A 128 33.29 2.37 -13.69
C ASP A 128 33.30 0.86 -13.43
N LYS A 129 32.52 0.37 -12.45
CA LYS A 129 32.38 -1.07 -12.18
C LYS A 129 31.69 -1.78 -13.35
N ASN A 130 30.70 -1.15 -13.97
CA ASN A 130 30.03 -1.69 -15.15
C ASN A 130 31.00 -1.83 -16.34
N ILE A 131 31.91 -0.87 -16.53
CA ILE A 131 32.95 -0.94 -17.57
C ILE A 131 33.92 -2.09 -17.27
N LEU A 132 34.44 -2.18 -16.04
CA LEU A 132 35.38 -3.23 -15.64
C LEU A 132 34.79 -4.65 -15.80
N VAL A 133 33.52 -4.83 -15.42
CA VAL A 133 32.81 -6.11 -15.60
C VAL A 133 32.62 -6.43 -17.09
N LYS A 134 32.27 -5.45 -17.92
CA LYS A 134 32.14 -5.64 -19.38
C LYS A 134 33.47 -6.06 -20.01
N GLU A 135 34.56 -5.40 -19.65
CA GLU A 135 35.91 -5.73 -20.14
C GLU A 135 36.33 -7.14 -19.72
N ALA A 136 36.09 -7.52 -18.46
CA ALA A 136 36.40 -8.86 -17.97
C ALA A 136 35.58 -9.96 -18.67
N ILE A 137 34.28 -9.71 -18.90
CA ILE A 137 33.44 -10.63 -19.69
C ILE A 137 33.96 -10.74 -21.13
N GLN A 138 34.36 -9.63 -21.75
CA GLN A 138 34.90 -9.63 -23.10
C GLN A 138 36.22 -10.41 -23.19
N ALA A 139 37.16 -10.17 -22.27
CA ALA A 139 38.41 -10.92 -22.18
C ALA A 139 38.17 -12.42 -21.95
N PHE A 140 37.22 -12.76 -21.07
CA PHE A 140 36.79 -14.15 -20.86
C PHE A 140 36.27 -14.78 -22.15
N LEU A 141 35.37 -14.12 -22.87
CA LEU A 141 34.84 -14.64 -24.14
C LEU A 141 35.94 -14.82 -25.18
N HIS A 142 36.91 -13.92 -25.27
CA HIS A 142 38.07 -14.07 -26.17
C HIS A 142 38.99 -15.25 -25.78
N SER A 143 39.01 -15.66 -24.52
CA SER A 143 39.79 -16.83 -24.05
C SER A 143 39.14 -18.19 -24.37
N LEU A 144 37.85 -18.20 -24.73
CA LEU A 144 37.10 -19.42 -25.00
C LEU A 144 37.20 -19.81 -26.48
N ASP A 145 37.16 -21.12 -26.73
CA ASP A 145 36.94 -21.63 -28.08
C ASP A 145 35.50 -21.36 -28.54
N GLU A 146 35.27 -21.45 -29.85
CA GLU A 146 33.97 -21.12 -30.45
C GLU A 146 32.81 -21.94 -29.87
N LYS A 147 33.06 -23.22 -29.56
CA LYS A 147 32.05 -24.14 -29.00
C LYS A 147 31.64 -23.73 -27.59
N ASN A 148 32.59 -23.34 -26.73
CA ASN A 148 32.27 -22.88 -25.38
C ASN A 148 31.65 -21.48 -25.39
N CYS A 149 32.07 -20.60 -26.30
CA CYS A 149 31.44 -19.30 -26.52
C CYS A 149 29.95 -19.41 -26.88
N ARG A 150 29.60 -20.34 -27.78
CA ARG A 150 28.20 -20.62 -28.17
C ARG A 150 27.41 -21.18 -26.98
N LEU A 151 27.96 -22.19 -26.29
CA LEU A 151 27.33 -22.78 -25.10
C LEU A 151 27.08 -21.74 -24.00
N PHE A 152 28.05 -20.85 -23.74
CA PHE A 152 27.90 -19.77 -22.78
C PHE A 152 26.74 -18.83 -23.15
N ARG A 153 26.70 -18.37 -24.41
CA ARG A 153 25.62 -17.51 -24.92
C ARG A 153 24.25 -18.18 -24.79
N ASP A 154 24.15 -19.45 -25.15
CA ASP A 154 22.88 -20.19 -25.09
C ASP A 154 22.38 -20.39 -23.65
N ILE A 155 23.29 -20.56 -22.69
CA ILE A 155 22.98 -20.59 -21.25
C ILE A 155 22.46 -19.23 -20.79
N ILE A 156 23.17 -18.14 -21.10
CA ILE A 156 22.82 -16.78 -20.65
C ILE A 156 21.51 -16.32 -21.29
N SER A 157 21.26 -16.64 -22.56
CA SER A 157 20.01 -16.31 -23.25
C SER A 157 18.84 -17.21 -22.84
N GLY A 158 19.05 -18.19 -21.97
CA GLY A 158 18.02 -19.14 -21.54
C GLY A 158 17.56 -20.13 -22.61
N LYS A 159 18.28 -20.23 -23.75
CA LYS A 159 17.97 -21.16 -24.84
C LYS A 159 18.20 -22.61 -24.44
N VAL A 160 19.14 -22.83 -23.52
CA VAL A 160 19.48 -24.14 -22.99
C VAL A 160 19.42 -24.09 -21.48
N GLN A 161 18.66 -25.00 -20.86
CA GLN A 161 18.59 -25.08 -19.41
C GLN A 161 19.65 -26.03 -18.85
N LYS A 162 20.12 -25.74 -17.64
CA LYS A 162 21.10 -26.58 -16.92
C LYS A 162 20.67 -28.06 -16.88
N LYS A 163 19.39 -28.33 -16.64
CA LYS A 163 18.86 -29.71 -16.57
C LYS A 163 19.13 -30.50 -17.86
N ASP A 164 19.05 -29.86 -19.01
CA ASP A 164 19.23 -30.50 -20.32
C ASP A 164 20.71 -30.73 -20.62
N ILE A 165 21.57 -29.78 -20.23
CA ILE A 165 23.04 -29.89 -20.34
C ILE A 165 23.57 -31.06 -19.50
N LEU A 166 23.00 -31.26 -18.31
CA LEU A 166 23.47 -32.27 -17.38
C LEU A 166 23.12 -33.69 -17.83
N GLN A 167 22.18 -33.89 -18.77
CA GLN A 167 21.82 -35.21 -19.30
C GLN A 167 22.93 -35.83 -20.17
N ASP A 168 23.67 -35.00 -20.91
CA ASP A 168 24.79 -35.43 -21.77
C ASP A 168 26.13 -35.35 -21.01
N SER A 169 26.87 -36.46 -20.95
CA SER A 169 28.13 -36.56 -20.20
C SER A 169 29.23 -35.62 -20.73
N LYS A 170 29.30 -35.39 -22.05
CA LYS A 170 30.27 -34.48 -22.68
C LYS A 170 29.89 -33.03 -22.45
N LEU A 171 28.61 -32.68 -22.56
CA LEU A 171 28.13 -31.33 -22.29
C LEU A 171 28.23 -30.98 -20.81
N ARG A 172 27.95 -31.94 -19.92
CA ARG A 172 28.14 -31.81 -18.47
C ARG A 172 29.58 -31.45 -18.12
N TYR A 173 30.56 -32.17 -18.65
CA TYR A 173 31.98 -31.87 -18.43
C TYR A 173 32.35 -30.45 -18.91
N ARG A 174 31.94 -30.10 -20.14
CA ARG A 174 32.18 -28.76 -20.70
C ARG A 174 31.56 -27.66 -19.87
N TYR A 175 30.33 -27.85 -19.40
CA TYR A 175 29.64 -26.90 -18.54
C TYR A 175 30.40 -26.64 -17.24
N TYR A 176 30.87 -27.68 -16.54
CA TYR A 176 31.61 -27.48 -15.30
C TYR A 176 32.98 -26.83 -15.54
N LYS A 177 33.66 -27.19 -16.62
CA LYS A 177 34.91 -26.53 -17.03
C LYS A 177 34.67 -25.03 -17.30
N LEU A 178 33.66 -24.71 -18.11
CA LEU A 178 33.27 -23.35 -18.45
C LEU A 178 32.85 -22.55 -17.21
N LYS A 179 32.08 -23.15 -16.30
CA LYS A 179 31.67 -22.55 -15.03
C LYS A 179 32.88 -22.19 -14.17
N ASN A 180 33.87 -23.08 -14.07
CA ASN A 180 35.09 -22.81 -13.32
C ASN A 180 35.92 -21.69 -13.96
N GLN A 181 36.03 -21.66 -15.29
CA GLN A 181 36.72 -20.58 -16.00
C GLN A 181 36.02 -19.23 -15.80
N TYR A 182 34.68 -19.18 -15.92
CA TYR A 182 33.91 -17.97 -15.62
C TYR A 182 34.08 -17.53 -14.16
N LYS A 183 34.08 -18.49 -13.23
CA LYS A 183 34.27 -18.21 -11.82
C LYS A 183 35.59 -17.50 -11.56
N ASN A 184 36.68 -18.06 -12.07
CA ASN A 184 38.03 -17.55 -11.82
C ASN A 184 38.32 -16.23 -12.55
N ASN A 185 37.77 -16.04 -13.75
CA ASN A 185 38.11 -14.90 -14.62
C ASN A 185 37.13 -13.72 -14.50
N VAL A 186 35.96 -13.91 -13.90
CA VAL A 186 34.93 -12.87 -13.79
C VAL A 186 34.31 -12.84 -12.39
N PHE A 187 33.76 -13.97 -11.93
CA PHE A 187 32.95 -13.98 -10.70
C PHE A 187 33.74 -13.60 -9.44
N ASP A 188 34.88 -14.25 -9.22
CA ASP A 188 35.69 -14.03 -8.01
C ASP A 188 36.38 -12.65 -7.98
N ILE A 189 36.47 -11.97 -9.13
CA ILE A 189 37.09 -10.64 -9.26
C ILE A 189 36.11 -9.52 -8.88
N PHE A 190 34.82 -9.66 -9.22
CA PHE A 190 33.85 -8.57 -9.12
C PHE A 190 32.66 -8.81 -8.18
N PHE A 191 32.38 -10.07 -7.82
CA PHE A 191 31.13 -10.45 -7.13
C PHE A 191 31.36 -11.22 -5.83
N LYS A 192 32.56 -11.13 -5.26
CA LYS A 192 32.95 -11.79 -4.01
C LYS A 192 33.05 -10.82 -2.85
#